data_AF-A0A9P0CUA0-F1
#
_entry.id   AF-A0A9P0CUA0-F1
#
_cell.length_a   1.000
_cell.length_b   1.000
_cell.length_c   1.000
_cell.angle_alpha   90.00
_cell.angle_beta   90.00
_cell.angle_gamma   90.00
#
_symmetry.space_group_name_H-M   'P 1'
#
loop_
_entity.id
_entity.type
_entity.pdbx_description
1 polymer ?
#
loop_
_entity_poly.entity_id
_entity_poly.type
_entity_poly.pdbx_seq_one_letter_code
_entity_poly.pdbx_strand_id
1 'polypeptide(L)'
;MESLIEDISKCSCGDDHQDIITFLTNKTEDVYRFRDRYFETHSIEEAIMKEAETEKLQNETLKIFNTHEQYITDANRAKYNYLKGKLLNVVPSYNKEAENLLSKAIKLDPKLVDAWNELGECYWKNDELKKSINCFEGALKEKKNKHSLRSLSMLVRQESSKTRDEKVKNIEKGLNYAREAVQLDPQDGLSWTILGNAYLSSFFGIQQNPKILKQCLSAYTQAEKDFIAKSTPDLHYNKGITLKYEEEFKLALESFHEAFMYNPTWDPPKVKEKQLVQYLNDIKGFVSTSGKMKAKRLQQLLQSIDSKQLGPYGGGSYTSPVGLKVKLVETKLKDLKPGINEEMVVLGKVVCSVRNEDTVPFTFCMVDKESTCVVVTIFNLADGKGVIIGDSVAIAEPYMTDVDFSYKDIDYKFRLIRVENPVILVVNGKKVSKELQAEVQMSIFKKNE
;
A
#
# COMPACT_ATOMS: atom_id res chain seq x y z
N MET A 1 14.83 61.44 33.80
CA MET A 1 13.95 60.26 33.84
C MET A 1 13.77 59.79 32.40
N GLU A 2 14.89 59.41 31.78
CA GLU A 2 15.02 58.95 30.39
C GLU A 2 16.21 57.99 30.40
N SER A 3 15.94 56.72 30.62
CA SER A 3 16.87 55.60 30.37
C SER A 3 16.12 54.30 30.62
N LEU A 4 16.29 53.32 29.74
CA LEU A 4 15.63 52.00 29.66
C LEU A 4 14.51 51.90 28.61
N ILE A 5 14.80 52.32 27.38
CA ILE A 5 14.41 51.53 26.22
C ILE A 5 15.71 50.88 25.75
N GLU A 6 16.01 49.70 26.30
CA GLU A 6 17.06 48.85 25.74
C GLU A 6 16.62 48.42 24.35
N ASP A 7 17.50 48.67 23.39
CA ASP A 7 17.37 48.34 21.99
C ASP A 7 17.46 46.81 21.83
N ILE A 8 16.32 46.12 21.92
CA ILE A 8 16.19 44.65 21.73
C ILE A 8 16.48 44.23 20.28
N SER A 9 16.82 45.15 19.37
CA SER A 9 16.83 44.91 17.92
C SER A 9 18.11 44.28 17.34
N LYS A 10 19.24 44.23 18.06
CA LYS A 10 20.51 43.78 17.46
C LYS A 10 20.91 42.37 17.90
N CYS A 11 20.51 41.40 17.07
CA CYS A 11 21.08 40.06 17.07
C CYS A 11 22.60 40.12 16.84
N SER A 12 23.36 39.29 17.55
CA SER A 12 24.81 39.09 17.33
C SER A 12 25.17 38.54 15.94
N CYS A 13 24.18 38.17 15.14
CA CYS A 13 24.30 37.73 13.75
C CYS A 13 24.37 38.90 12.74
N GLY A 14 24.13 40.14 13.17
CA GLY A 14 24.22 41.33 12.32
C GLY A 14 22.96 41.69 11.54
N ASP A 15 21.92 40.86 11.62
CA ASP A 15 20.62 41.09 10.97
C ASP A 15 19.61 41.76 11.93
N ASP A 16 18.83 42.72 11.40
CA ASP A 16 17.72 43.35 12.09
C ASP A 16 16.47 42.45 11.97
N HIS A 17 16.17 41.71 13.04
CA HIS A 17 15.01 40.83 13.10
C HIS A 17 13.90 41.50 13.92
N GLN A 18 13.01 42.22 13.24
CA GLN A 18 11.87 42.89 13.86
C GLN A 18 10.92 41.93 14.62
N ASP A 19 10.93 40.63 14.26
CA ASP A 19 10.32 39.53 15.02
C ASP A 19 11.16 38.24 14.90
N ILE A 20 11.85 37.88 15.99
CA ILE A 20 12.70 36.68 16.09
C ILE A 20 11.91 35.39 15.81
N ILE A 21 10.63 35.31 16.22
CA ILE A 21 9.83 34.10 15.99
C ILE A 21 9.50 33.94 14.51
N THR A 22 9.15 35.04 13.84
CA THR A 22 8.94 35.03 12.38
C THR A 22 10.21 34.61 11.64
N PHE A 23 11.36 35.16 12.04
CA PHE A 23 12.66 34.75 11.47
C PHE A 23 12.94 33.25 11.64
N LEU A 24 12.82 32.73 12.87
CA LEU A 24 13.03 31.30 13.15
C LEU A 24 12.01 30.40 12.47
N THR A 25 10.77 30.87 12.30
CA THR A 25 9.73 30.17 11.53
C THR A 25 10.18 29.98 10.09
N ASN A 26 10.60 31.06 9.42
CA ASN A 26 11.10 30.98 8.04
C ASN A 26 12.28 30.02 7.93
N LYS A 27 13.22 30.05 8.88
CA LYS A 27 14.34 29.11 8.90
C LYS A 27 13.90 27.65 9.03
N THR A 28 12.93 27.35 9.90
CA THR A 28 12.37 26.00 9.99
C THR A 28 11.64 25.59 8.71
N GLU A 29 10.87 26.50 8.11
CA GLU A 29 10.16 26.26 6.85
C GLU A 29 11.12 26.01 5.68
N ASP A 30 12.26 26.69 5.61
CA ASP A 30 13.29 26.44 4.60
C ASP A 30 13.79 24.99 4.67
N VAL A 31 14.01 24.43 5.88
CA VAL A 31 14.44 23.03 6.04
C VAL A 31 13.35 22.06 5.58
N TYR A 32 12.09 22.29 5.96
CA TYR A 32 10.98 21.43 5.54
C TYR A 32 10.72 21.54 4.04
N ARG A 33 10.81 22.74 3.46
CA ARG A 33 10.70 22.95 2.02
C ARG A 33 11.81 22.23 1.27
N PHE A 34 13.05 22.30 1.77
CA PHE A 34 14.18 21.53 1.22
C PHE A 34 13.90 20.02 1.24
N ARG A 35 13.45 19.48 2.37
CA ARG A 35 13.11 18.05 2.51
C ARG A 35 11.95 17.63 1.60
N ASP A 36 10.84 18.37 1.64
CA ASP A 36 9.59 17.97 0.99
C ASP A 36 9.60 18.24 -0.52
N ARG A 37 10.39 19.23 -0.96
CA ARG A 37 10.51 19.62 -2.37
C ARG A 37 11.92 19.41 -2.93
N TYR A 38 12.67 18.48 -2.35
CA TYR A 38 14.06 18.15 -2.70
C TYR A 38 14.25 18.00 -4.22
N PHE A 39 13.35 17.25 -4.86
CA PHE A 39 13.40 16.92 -6.29
C PHE A 39 12.95 18.07 -7.22
N GLU A 40 12.65 19.27 -6.70
CA GLU A 40 12.49 20.46 -7.56
C GLU A 40 13.85 21.01 -8.02
N THR A 41 14.89 20.76 -7.22
CA THR A 41 16.22 21.34 -7.39
C THR A 41 17.31 20.29 -7.54
N HIS A 42 17.02 19.04 -7.16
CA HIS A 42 17.92 17.90 -7.26
C HIS A 42 17.33 16.85 -8.20
N SER A 43 18.22 16.15 -8.91
CA SER A 43 17.89 15.01 -9.75
C SER A 43 17.50 13.78 -8.92
N ILE A 44 16.88 12.79 -9.56
CA ILE A 44 16.48 11.55 -8.88
C ILE A 44 17.69 10.70 -8.46
N GLU A 45 18.81 10.83 -9.18
CA GLU A 45 20.08 10.19 -8.86
C GLU A 45 20.65 10.65 -7.51
N GLU A 46 20.30 11.86 -7.07
CA GLU A 46 20.72 12.46 -5.81
C GLU A 46 19.82 12.03 -4.62
N ALA A 47 18.77 11.22 -4.85
CA ALA A 47 17.85 10.77 -3.81
C ALA A 47 18.56 10.11 -2.60
N ILE A 48 19.69 9.43 -2.82
CA ILE A 48 20.50 8.80 -1.76
C ILE A 48 21.13 9.82 -0.80
N MET A 49 21.34 11.07 -1.24
CA MET A 49 21.95 12.14 -0.45
C MET A 49 20.92 12.95 0.33
N LYS A 50 19.65 12.89 -0.05
CA LYS A 50 18.55 13.70 0.50
C LYS A 50 18.51 13.75 2.03
N GLU A 51 18.60 12.59 2.69
CA GLU A 51 18.51 12.52 4.15
C GLU A 51 19.73 13.18 4.82
N ALA A 52 20.94 12.88 4.34
CA ALA A 52 22.18 13.44 4.87
C ALA A 52 22.27 14.96 4.67
N GLU A 53 21.80 15.47 3.52
CA GLU A 53 21.75 16.90 3.26
C GLU A 53 20.68 17.61 4.10
N THR A 54 19.52 16.96 4.31
CA THR A 54 18.49 17.46 5.22
C THR A 54 19.01 17.55 6.65
N GLU A 55 19.74 16.53 7.12
CA GLU A 55 20.36 16.52 8.45
C GLU A 55 21.45 17.60 8.58
N LYS A 56 22.24 17.83 7.52
CA LYS A 56 23.22 18.92 7.49
C LYS A 56 22.54 20.28 7.64
N LEU A 57 21.50 20.55 6.85
CA LEU A 57 20.74 21.80 6.91
C LEU A 57 20.02 21.97 8.26
N GLN A 58 19.50 20.87 8.82
CA GLN A 58 18.93 20.83 10.16
C GLN A 58 19.95 21.28 11.21
N ASN A 59 21.17 20.72 11.18
CA ASN A 59 22.23 21.03 12.14
C ASN A 59 22.74 22.48 12.01
N GLU A 60 22.85 23.00 10.79
CA GLU A 60 23.18 24.41 10.54
C GLU A 60 22.10 25.34 11.09
N THR A 61 20.84 25.00 10.86
CA THR A 61 19.69 25.76 11.38
C THR A 61 19.61 25.69 12.91
N LEU A 62 19.95 24.55 13.51
CA LEU A 62 19.95 24.38 14.97
C LEU A 62 20.96 25.32 15.65
N LYS A 63 22.12 25.58 15.02
CA LYS A 63 23.08 26.58 15.51
C LYS A 63 22.46 27.98 15.53
N ILE A 64 21.67 28.34 14.52
CA ILE A 64 20.92 29.60 14.49
C ILE A 64 19.97 29.65 15.68
N PHE A 65 19.16 28.62 15.92
CA PHE A 65 18.27 28.57 17.09
C PHE A 65 19.02 28.79 18.41
N ASN A 66 20.14 28.09 18.62
CA ASN A 66 20.92 28.19 19.86
C ASN A 66 21.48 29.60 20.10
N THR A 67 21.95 30.28 19.05
CA THR A 67 22.44 31.68 19.17
C THR A 67 21.32 32.69 19.47
N HIS A 68 20.09 32.37 19.08
CA HIS A 68 18.93 33.23 19.28
C HIS A 68 18.16 32.95 20.58
N GLU A 69 18.46 31.86 21.28
CA GLU A 69 17.74 31.41 22.48
C GLU A 69 17.71 32.46 23.61
N GLN A 70 18.79 33.23 23.74
CA GLN A 70 18.93 34.29 24.75
C GLN A 70 17.97 35.47 24.55
N TYR A 71 17.46 35.68 23.34
CA TYR A 71 16.53 36.77 23.01
C TYR A 71 15.05 36.33 23.12
N ILE A 72 14.79 35.07 23.49
CA ILE A 72 13.44 34.54 23.61
C ILE A 72 12.81 34.95 24.94
N THR A 73 11.69 35.66 24.87
CA THR A 73 10.88 36.06 26.02
C THR A 73 9.90 34.96 26.42
N ASP A 74 9.34 35.05 27.63
CA ASP A 74 8.32 34.09 28.11
C ASP A 74 7.08 34.06 27.22
N ALA A 75 6.66 35.21 26.68
CA ALA A 75 5.53 35.32 25.76
C ALA A 75 5.72 34.49 24.48
N ASN A 76 6.95 34.35 24.00
CA ASN A 76 7.28 33.65 22.77
C ASN A 76 7.90 32.26 22.99
N ARG A 77 8.10 31.85 24.26
CA ARG A 77 8.77 30.60 24.62
C ARG A 77 8.05 29.36 24.09
N ALA A 78 6.72 29.35 24.08
CA ALA A 78 5.92 28.24 23.56
C ALA A 78 6.21 27.99 22.06
N LYS A 79 6.15 29.06 21.26
CA LYS A 79 6.44 29.01 19.82
C LYS A 79 7.89 28.67 19.54
N TYR A 80 8.84 29.23 20.29
CA TYR A 80 10.26 28.86 20.15
C TYR A 80 10.51 27.37 20.40
N ASN A 81 9.97 26.83 21.51
CA ASN A 81 10.10 25.42 21.83
C ASN A 81 9.47 24.53 20.75
N TYR A 82 8.31 24.93 20.23
CA TYR A 82 7.66 24.27 19.11
C TYR A 82 8.56 24.25 17.87
N LEU A 83 9.06 25.40 17.43
CA LEU A 83 9.87 25.53 16.22
C LEU A 83 11.20 24.75 16.32
N LYS A 84 11.89 24.85 17.47
CA LYS A 84 13.12 24.09 17.72
C LYS A 84 12.84 22.59 17.78
N GLY A 85 11.75 22.18 18.43
CA GLY A 85 11.30 20.79 18.45
C GLY A 85 10.96 20.25 17.07
N LYS A 86 10.21 21.02 16.27
CA LYS A 86 9.86 20.71 14.88
C LYS A 86 11.10 20.57 13.99
N LEU A 87 12.08 21.47 14.15
CA LEU A 87 13.37 21.37 13.46
C LEU A 87 14.09 20.06 13.82
N LEU A 88 14.18 19.73 15.11
CA LEU A 88 14.78 18.47 15.58
C LEU A 88 14.02 17.22 15.10
N ASN A 89 12.74 17.37 14.76
CA ASN A 89 11.87 16.31 14.24
C ASN A 89 11.84 16.22 12.70
N VAL A 90 12.69 16.95 11.95
CA VAL A 90 12.59 16.96 10.47
C VAL A 90 13.02 15.65 9.80
N VAL A 91 13.98 14.94 10.39
CA VAL A 91 14.51 13.64 9.90
C VAL A 91 13.71 12.46 10.47
N PRO A 92 13.73 11.26 9.84
CA PRO A 92 12.95 10.11 10.29
C PRO A 92 13.33 9.56 11.68
N SER A 93 14.56 9.79 12.12
CA SER A 93 15.06 9.28 13.41
C SER A 93 14.39 9.97 14.61
N TYR A 94 14.17 9.21 15.68
CA TYR A 94 13.62 9.74 16.92
C TYR A 94 14.64 10.63 17.65
N ASN A 95 14.17 11.77 18.15
CA ASN A 95 14.97 12.71 18.93
C ASN A 95 14.30 13.03 20.27
N LYS A 96 14.95 12.66 21.39
CA LYS A 96 14.42 12.88 22.74
C LYS A 96 14.29 14.37 23.11
N GLU A 97 15.20 15.20 22.61
CA GLU A 97 15.14 16.64 22.84
C GLU A 97 13.93 17.27 22.12
N ALA A 98 13.62 16.80 20.90
CA ALA A 98 12.39 17.20 20.20
C ALA A 98 11.15 16.91 21.04
N GLU A 99 11.02 15.69 21.56
CA GLU A 99 9.89 15.30 22.44
C GLU A 99 9.77 16.23 23.66
N ASN A 100 10.90 16.52 24.32
CA ASN A 100 10.93 17.37 25.51
C ASN A 100 10.52 18.81 25.19
N LEU A 101 11.00 19.38 24.09
CA LEU A 101 10.67 20.74 23.65
C LEU A 101 9.21 20.85 23.24
N LEU A 102 8.72 19.91 22.44
CA LEU A 102 7.33 19.87 21.98
C LEU A 102 6.35 19.68 23.15
N SER A 103 6.70 18.82 24.11
CA SER A 103 5.92 18.65 25.36
C SER A 103 5.86 19.94 26.18
N LYS A 104 6.96 20.71 26.24
CA LYS A 104 6.97 22.03 26.90
C LYS A 104 6.13 23.05 26.13
N ALA A 105 6.20 23.05 24.79
CA ALA A 105 5.43 23.96 23.95
C ALA A 105 3.92 23.81 24.21
N ILE A 106 3.40 22.59 24.21
CA ILE A 106 1.98 22.29 24.47
C ILE A 106 1.56 22.66 25.90
N LYS A 107 2.45 22.50 26.90
CA LYS A 107 2.15 22.91 28.28
C LYS A 107 2.02 24.43 28.43
N LEU A 108 2.84 25.18 27.70
CA LEU A 108 2.82 26.65 27.71
C LEU A 108 1.67 27.21 26.88
N ASP A 109 1.38 26.60 25.73
CA ASP A 109 0.25 26.96 24.87
C ASP A 109 -0.46 25.69 24.36
N PRO A 110 -1.50 25.22 25.07
CA PRO A 110 -2.27 24.05 24.66
C PRO A 110 -3.02 24.21 23.33
N LYS A 111 -3.23 25.44 22.85
CA LYS A 111 -3.94 25.73 21.60
C LYS A 111 -3.04 25.65 20.37
N LEU A 112 -1.74 25.44 20.56
CA LEU A 112 -0.76 25.32 19.48
C LEU A 112 -0.88 23.95 18.79
N VAL A 113 -1.84 23.83 17.88
CA VAL A 113 -2.20 22.61 17.13
C VAL A 113 -0.99 21.97 16.44
N ASP A 114 -0.11 22.79 15.87
CA ASP A 114 1.08 22.28 15.19
C ASP A 114 2.08 21.63 16.16
N ALA A 115 2.16 22.10 17.40
CA ALA A 115 3.01 21.45 18.41
C ALA A 115 2.45 20.08 18.83
N TRP A 116 1.13 19.94 18.92
CA TRP A 116 0.49 18.63 19.13
C TRP A 116 0.79 17.66 17.99
N ASN A 117 0.71 18.14 16.75
CA ASN A 117 1.00 17.35 15.57
C ASN A 117 2.45 16.85 15.55
N GLU A 118 3.40 17.75 15.75
CA GLU A 118 4.83 17.42 15.79
C GLU A 118 5.16 16.48 16.96
N LEU A 119 4.54 16.66 18.14
CA LEU A 119 4.72 15.73 19.25
C LEU A 119 4.15 14.33 18.91
N GLY A 120 3.01 14.30 18.22
CA GLY A 120 2.40 13.07 17.72
C GLY A 120 3.33 12.32 16.77
N GLU A 121 3.94 13.02 15.81
CA GLU A 121 4.95 12.43 14.92
C GLU A 121 6.19 11.95 15.68
N CYS A 122 6.68 12.74 16.64
CA CYS A 122 7.83 12.38 17.46
C CYS A 122 7.56 11.09 18.26
N TYR A 123 6.36 10.92 18.82
CA TYR A 123 5.97 9.67 19.48
C TYR A 123 5.83 8.50 18.50
N TRP A 124 5.35 8.75 17.29
CA TRP A 124 5.26 7.71 16.27
C TRP A 124 6.64 7.17 15.88
N LYS A 125 7.63 8.06 15.70
CA LYS A 125 9.04 7.68 15.46
C LYS A 125 9.66 6.89 16.60
N ASN A 126 9.15 7.04 17.82
CA ASN A 126 9.55 6.27 19.00
C ASN A 126 8.69 5.01 19.23
N ASP A 127 7.88 4.59 18.25
CA ASP A 127 6.96 3.45 18.34
C ASP A 127 5.92 3.54 19.49
N GLU A 128 5.66 4.75 19.98
CA GLU A 128 4.72 5.03 21.07
C GLU A 128 3.32 5.34 20.50
N LEU A 129 2.75 4.35 19.80
CA LEU A 129 1.52 4.49 19.00
C LEU A 129 0.35 5.16 19.77
N LYS A 130 0.11 4.74 21.02
CA LYS A 130 -0.99 5.30 21.84
C LYS A 130 -0.77 6.78 22.20
N LYS A 131 0.46 7.16 22.53
CA LYS A 131 0.79 8.56 22.84
C LYS A 131 0.65 9.43 21.59
N SER A 132 1.07 8.89 20.44
CA SER A 132 0.92 9.53 19.14
C SER A 132 -0.55 9.80 18.79
N ILE A 133 -1.42 8.79 18.90
CA ILE A 133 -2.87 8.93 18.68
C ILE A 133 -3.46 10.00 19.60
N ASN A 134 -3.14 9.96 20.90
CA ASN A 134 -3.63 10.96 21.87
C ASN A 134 -3.24 12.39 21.49
N CYS A 135 -2.02 12.59 20.95
CA CYS A 135 -1.58 13.91 20.52
C CYS A 135 -2.37 14.42 19.31
N PHE A 136 -2.59 13.57 18.31
CA PHE A 136 -3.37 13.97 17.13
C PHE A 136 -4.86 14.15 17.45
N GLU A 137 -5.44 13.35 18.34
CA GLU A 137 -6.80 13.58 18.83
C GLU A 137 -6.89 14.88 19.65
N GLY A 138 -5.86 15.21 20.43
CA GLY A 138 -5.71 16.50 21.12
C GLY A 138 -5.69 17.68 20.13
N ALA A 139 -4.87 17.59 19.09
CA ALA A 139 -4.80 18.59 18.01
C ALA A 139 -6.17 18.85 17.37
N LEU A 140 -6.95 17.79 17.09
CA LEU A 140 -8.28 17.91 16.49
C LEU A 140 -9.34 18.50 17.42
N LYS A 141 -9.20 18.38 18.74
CA LYS A 141 -10.09 19.04 19.71
C LYS A 141 -9.92 20.56 19.66
N GLU A 142 -8.69 21.04 19.47
CA GLU A 142 -8.40 22.47 19.39
C GLU A 142 -8.78 23.04 18.02
N LYS A 143 -8.33 22.39 16.94
CA LYS A 143 -8.68 22.80 15.57
C LYS A 143 -8.58 21.63 14.60
N LYS A 144 -9.67 21.40 13.87
CA LYS A 144 -9.69 20.44 12.77
C LYS A 144 -8.66 20.83 11.70
N ASN A 145 -7.77 19.89 11.35
CA ASN A 145 -6.70 20.11 10.38
C ASN A 145 -6.35 18.81 9.63
N LYS A 146 -5.84 18.94 8.40
CA LYS A 146 -5.54 17.80 7.52
C LYS A 146 -4.39 16.92 8.00
N HIS A 147 -3.43 17.49 8.74
CA HIS A 147 -2.27 16.76 9.22
C HIS A 147 -2.67 15.71 10.26
N SER A 148 -3.37 16.12 11.34
CA SER A 148 -3.83 15.17 12.36
C SER A 148 -4.76 14.11 11.78
N LEU A 149 -5.64 14.46 10.84
CA LEU A 149 -6.55 13.49 10.19
C LEU A 149 -5.79 12.44 9.39
N ARG A 150 -4.78 12.83 8.61
CA ARG A 150 -3.91 11.89 7.88
C ARG A 150 -3.16 10.97 8.84
N SER A 151 -2.57 11.53 9.88
CA SER A 151 -1.80 10.76 10.87
C SER A 151 -2.70 9.79 11.64
N LEU A 152 -3.85 10.23 12.14
CA LEU A 152 -4.83 9.34 12.77
C LEU A 152 -5.30 8.25 11.83
N SER A 153 -5.58 8.59 10.57
CA SER A 153 -5.96 7.60 9.56
C SER A 153 -4.94 6.47 9.45
N MET A 154 -3.64 6.80 9.41
CA MET A 154 -2.57 5.80 9.38
C MET A 154 -2.51 4.97 10.67
N LEU A 155 -2.45 5.64 11.82
CA LEU A 155 -2.16 5.01 13.11
C LEU A 155 -3.28 4.08 13.59
N VAL A 156 -4.55 4.48 13.46
CA VAL A 156 -5.66 3.63 13.92
C VAL A 156 -5.76 2.34 13.11
N ARG A 157 -5.34 2.33 11.83
CA ARG A 157 -5.31 1.10 11.02
C ARG A 157 -4.19 0.15 11.38
N GLN A 158 -3.13 0.66 12.02
CA GLN A 158 -1.99 -0.13 12.49
C GLN A 158 -2.15 -0.61 13.94
N GLU A 159 -3.14 -0.09 14.67
CA GLU A 159 -3.38 -0.45 16.05
C GLU A 159 -3.68 -1.95 16.19
N SER A 160 -3.01 -2.58 17.16
CA SER A 160 -3.21 -3.99 17.47
C SER A 160 -4.65 -4.23 17.94
N SER A 161 -5.33 -5.15 17.27
CA SER A 161 -6.71 -5.51 17.56
C SER A 161 -6.75 -6.93 18.11
N LYS A 162 -7.54 -7.16 19.17
CA LYS A 162 -7.71 -8.50 19.76
C LYS A 162 -8.73 -9.31 18.99
N THR A 163 -9.69 -8.62 18.37
CA THR A 163 -10.77 -9.23 17.60
C THR A 163 -10.81 -8.71 16.17
N ARG A 164 -11.42 -9.47 15.26
CA ARG A 164 -11.69 -9.04 13.89
C ARG A 164 -12.60 -7.81 13.86
N ASP A 165 -13.62 -7.75 14.71
CA ASP A 165 -14.55 -6.64 14.77
C ASP A 165 -13.87 -5.33 15.17
N GLU A 166 -12.94 -5.37 16.13
CA GLU A 166 -12.08 -4.22 16.46
C GLU A 166 -11.23 -3.80 15.26
N LYS A 167 -10.61 -4.77 14.56
CA LYS A 167 -9.81 -4.48 13.37
C LYS A 167 -10.63 -3.81 12.27
N VAL A 168 -11.84 -4.31 12.00
CA VAL A 168 -12.77 -3.73 11.02
C VAL A 168 -13.15 -2.30 11.42
N LYS A 169 -13.53 -2.08 12.69
CA LYS A 169 -13.85 -0.73 13.20
C LYS A 169 -12.68 0.23 13.07
N ASN A 170 -11.47 -0.24 13.36
CA ASN A 170 -10.24 0.55 13.23
C ASN A 170 -9.96 0.93 11.77
N ILE A 171 -10.17 0.00 10.83
CA ILE A 171 -10.06 0.27 9.40
C ILE A 171 -11.12 1.28 8.93
N GLU A 172 -12.37 1.14 9.35
CA GLU A 172 -13.45 2.07 9.03
C GLU A 172 -13.19 3.48 9.61
N LYS A 173 -12.74 3.56 10.86
CA LYS A 173 -12.32 4.82 11.51
C LYS A 173 -11.20 5.48 10.71
N GLY A 174 -10.18 4.71 10.31
CA GLY A 174 -9.08 5.20 9.50
C GLY A 174 -9.53 5.71 8.13
N LEU A 175 -10.44 5.00 7.47
CA LEU A 175 -11.00 5.41 6.19
C LEU A 175 -11.81 6.71 6.29
N ASN A 176 -12.56 6.90 7.38
CA ASN A 176 -13.30 8.15 7.62
C ASN A 176 -12.34 9.33 7.82
N TYR A 177 -11.30 9.18 8.63
CA TYR A 177 -10.30 10.24 8.78
C TYR A 177 -9.60 10.62 7.46
N ALA A 178 -9.28 9.64 6.61
CA ALA A 178 -8.69 9.94 5.30
C ALA A 178 -9.64 10.74 4.40
N ARG A 179 -10.93 10.37 4.38
CA ARG A 179 -11.95 11.11 3.61
C ARG A 179 -12.10 12.53 4.12
N GLU A 180 -12.12 12.71 5.44
CA GLU A 180 -12.20 14.04 6.04
C GLU A 180 -10.95 14.89 5.71
N ALA A 181 -9.76 14.29 5.68
CA ALA A 181 -8.54 15.00 5.30
C ALA A 181 -8.63 15.54 3.86
N VAL A 182 -9.07 14.69 2.91
CA VAL A 182 -9.31 15.09 1.51
C VAL A 182 -10.43 16.13 1.41
N GLN A 183 -11.47 16.04 2.23
CA GLN A 183 -12.56 17.01 2.22
C GLN A 183 -12.10 18.41 2.68
N LEU A 184 -11.14 18.48 3.61
CA LEU A 184 -10.57 19.76 4.04
C LEU A 184 -9.71 20.41 2.95
N ASP A 185 -8.98 19.61 2.18
CA ASP A 185 -8.13 20.09 1.09
C ASP A 185 -8.06 19.06 -0.05
N PRO A 186 -8.94 19.18 -1.06
CA PRO A 186 -8.95 18.26 -2.20
C PRO A 186 -7.71 18.34 -3.10
N GLN A 187 -6.85 19.35 -2.92
CA GLN A 187 -5.59 19.50 -3.68
C GLN A 187 -4.39 18.88 -2.94
N ASP A 188 -4.55 18.48 -1.67
CA ASP A 188 -3.50 17.86 -0.88
C ASP A 188 -3.24 16.42 -1.36
N GLY A 189 -2.19 16.22 -2.16
CA GLY A 189 -1.84 14.90 -2.66
C GLY A 189 -1.54 13.88 -1.56
N LEU A 190 -0.94 14.32 -0.45
CA LEU A 190 -0.68 13.45 0.70
C LEU A 190 -1.98 12.92 1.31
N SER A 191 -3.05 13.73 1.39
CA SER A 191 -4.37 13.27 1.84
C SER A 191 -4.95 12.21 0.90
N TRP A 192 -4.77 12.38 -0.41
CA TRP A 192 -5.15 11.37 -1.40
C TRP A 192 -4.34 10.08 -1.29
N THR A 193 -3.02 10.16 -1.04
CA THR A 193 -2.17 8.99 -0.74
C THR A 193 -2.70 8.22 0.47
N ILE A 194 -3.01 8.93 1.56
CA ILE A 194 -3.55 8.30 2.78
C ILE A 194 -4.94 7.68 2.53
N LEU A 195 -5.77 8.31 1.70
CA LEU A 195 -7.06 7.74 1.30
C LEU A 195 -6.90 6.46 0.47
N GLY A 196 -5.96 6.43 -0.48
CA GLY A 196 -5.58 5.22 -1.20
C GLY A 196 -5.15 4.09 -0.23
N ASN A 197 -4.24 4.40 0.70
CA ASN A 197 -3.79 3.45 1.71
C ASN A 197 -4.95 2.94 2.60
N ALA A 198 -5.92 3.80 2.91
CA ALA A 198 -7.11 3.44 3.68
C ALA A 198 -8.05 2.52 2.89
N TYR A 199 -8.26 2.78 1.60
CA TYR A 199 -9.01 1.88 0.72
C TYR A 199 -8.30 0.53 0.57
N LEU A 200 -6.97 0.51 0.43
CA LEU A 200 -6.19 -0.72 0.37
C LEU A 200 -6.36 -1.56 1.65
N SER A 201 -6.30 -0.90 2.81
CA SER A 201 -6.54 -1.53 4.11
C SER A 201 -7.98 -2.06 4.24
N SER A 202 -8.97 -1.31 3.74
CA SER A 202 -10.37 -1.74 3.68
C SER A 202 -10.57 -2.96 2.79
N PHE A 203 -9.90 -3.00 1.64
CA PHE A 203 -9.98 -4.10 0.70
C PHE A 203 -9.46 -5.41 1.31
N PHE A 204 -8.27 -5.38 1.91
CA PHE A 204 -7.67 -6.59 2.50
C PHE A 204 -8.21 -6.94 3.88
N GLY A 205 -8.63 -5.94 4.67
CA GLY A 205 -8.99 -6.16 6.07
C GLY A 205 -10.49 -6.30 6.35
N ILE A 206 -11.36 -5.80 5.47
CA ILE A 206 -12.82 -5.91 5.63
C ILE A 206 -13.38 -6.88 4.59
N GLN A 207 -13.35 -6.47 3.32
CA GLN A 207 -13.91 -7.24 2.22
C GLN A 207 -13.23 -6.84 0.90
N GLN A 208 -12.82 -7.84 0.13
CA GLN A 208 -12.19 -7.68 -1.18
C GLN A 208 -13.22 -7.31 -2.26
N ASN A 209 -13.78 -6.11 -2.16
CA ASN A 209 -14.71 -5.58 -3.14
C ASN A 209 -13.93 -4.87 -4.28
N PRO A 210 -14.06 -5.30 -5.55
CA PRO A 210 -13.34 -4.68 -6.67
C PRO A 210 -13.59 -3.17 -6.81
N LYS A 211 -14.74 -2.67 -6.36
CA LYS A 211 -15.03 -1.22 -6.34
C LYS A 211 -14.08 -0.45 -5.42
N ILE A 212 -13.73 -1.03 -4.27
CA ILE A 212 -12.80 -0.40 -3.31
C ILE A 212 -11.41 -0.29 -3.93
N LEU A 213 -10.99 -1.30 -4.68
CA LEU A 213 -9.68 -1.31 -5.32
C LEU A 213 -9.59 -0.29 -6.47
N LYS A 214 -10.67 -0.12 -7.24
CA LYS A 214 -10.79 0.98 -8.20
C LYS A 214 -10.73 2.36 -7.52
N GLN A 215 -11.36 2.52 -6.35
CA GLN A 215 -11.26 3.75 -5.56
C GLN A 215 -9.84 3.97 -5.02
N CYS A 216 -9.15 2.91 -4.61
CA CYS A 216 -7.75 2.93 -4.18
C CYS A 216 -6.84 3.48 -5.30
N LEU A 217 -6.88 2.86 -6.48
CA LEU A 217 -6.08 3.29 -7.64
C LEU A 217 -6.44 4.72 -8.07
N SER A 218 -7.72 5.07 -8.08
CA SER A 218 -8.14 6.45 -8.39
C SER A 218 -7.61 7.47 -7.39
N ALA A 219 -7.53 7.13 -6.10
CA ALA A 219 -6.97 8.01 -5.08
C ALA A 219 -5.46 8.20 -5.29
N TYR A 220 -4.71 7.14 -5.61
CA TYR A 220 -3.30 7.27 -5.96
C TYR A 220 -3.07 8.11 -7.22
N THR A 221 -3.86 7.90 -8.28
CA THR A 221 -3.77 8.74 -9.49
C THR A 221 -4.07 10.22 -9.22
N GLN A 222 -4.98 10.50 -8.28
CA GLN A 222 -5.22 11.88 -7.86
C GLN A 222 -4.07 12.44 -7.02
N ALA A 223 -3.44 11.64 -6.17
CA ALA A 223 -2.26 12.02 -5.39
C ALA A 223 -1.07 12.38 -6.30
N GLU A 224 -0.85 11.65 -7.39
CA GLU A 224 0.25 11.88 -8.35
C GLU A 224 0.19 13.24 -9.07
N LYS A 225 -0.92 13.98 -8.97
CA LYS A 225 -1.03 15.34 -9.50
C LYS A 225 -0.33 16.37 -8.63
N ASP A 226 -0.16 16.07 -7.35
CA ASP A 226 0.58 16.91 -6.41
C ASP A 226 2.08 16.57 -6.47
N PHE A 227 2.91 17.60 -6.49
CA PHE A 227 4.36 17.45 -6.63
C PHE A 227 4.97 16.68 -5.46
N ILE A 228 4.58 17.01 -4.22
CA ILE A 228 5.15 16.41 -3.02
C ILE A 228 4.75 14.93 -2.95
N ALA A 229 3.46 14.65 -3.11
CA ALA A 229 2.96 13.28 -3.07
C ALA A 229 3.54 12.40 -4.18
N LYS A 230 3.66 12.90 -5.42
CA LYS A 230 4.28 12.17 -6.54
C LYS A 230 5.73 11.78 -6.25
N SER A 231 6.44 12.55 -5.43
CA SER A 231 7.83 12.26 -5.05
C SER A 231 7.97 11.47 -3.73
N THR A 232 6.86 10.95 -3.19
CA THR A 232 6.85 10.15 -1.98
C THR A 232 6.98 8.66 -2.33
N PRO A 233 7.98 7.93 -1.81
CA PRO A 233 8.22 6.53 -2.16
C PRO A 233 7.08 5.59 -1.73
N ASP A 234 6.43 5.86 -0.58
CA ASP A 234 5.33 5.04 -0.05
C ASP A 234 4.11 4.99 -0.98
N LEU A 235 3.83 6.09 -1.69
CA LEU A 235 2.73 6.15 -2.67
C LEU A 235 2.93 5.09 -3.76
N HIS A 236 4.12 5.10 -4.36
CA HIS A 236 4.49 4.19 -5.45
C HIS A 236 4.58 2.75 -4.98
N TYR A 237 5.12 2.52 -3.79
CA TYR A 237 5.17 1.17 -3.23
C TYR A 237 3.77 0.58 -3.02
N ASN A 238 2.86 1.32 -2.37
CA ASN A 238 1.51 0.83 -2.10
C ASN A 238 0.66 0.73 -3.39
N LYS A 239 0.88 1.62 -4.36
CA LYS A 239 0.32 1.51 -5.71
C LYS A 239 0.83 0.23 -6.40
N GLY A 240 2.13 -0.07 -6.31
CA GLY A 240 2.73 -1.29 -6.83
C GLY A 240 2.16 -2.58 -6.21
N ILE A 241 1.95 -2.60 -4.89
CA ILE A 241 1.27 -3.71 -4.20
C ILE A 241 -0.16 -3.90 -4.74
N THR A 242 -0.88 -2.80 -4.94
CA THR A 242 -2.26 -2.81 -5.46
C THR A 242 -2.31 -3.35 -6.88
N LEU A 243 -1.44 -2.84 -7.77
CA LEU A 243 -1.35 -3.27 -9.17
C LEU A 243 -0.89 -4.73 -9.29
N LYS A 244 0.02 -5.19 -8.43
CA LYS A 244 0.43 -6.59 -8.39
C LYS A 244 -0.76 -7.51 -8.09
N TYR A 245 -1.62 -7.12 -7.14
CA TYR A 245 -2.82 -7.91 -6.80
C TYR A 245 -3.82 -7.97 -7.96
N GLU A 246 -3.99 -6.87 -8.69
CA GLU A 246 -4.80 -6.80 -9.92
C GLU A 246 -4.13 -7.47 -11.14
N GLU A 247 -2.92 -8.01 -10.96
CA GLU A 247 -2.13 -8.67 -12.01
C GLU A 247 -1.74 -7.71 -13.16
N GLU A 248 -1.73 -6.41 -12.89
CA GLU A 248 -1.17 -5.35 -13.73
C GLU A 248 0.36 -5.30 -13.58
N PHE A 249 1.01 -6.40 -13.97
CA PHE A 249 2.41 -6.70 -13.62
C PHE A 249 3.42 -5.65 -14.07
N LYS A 250 3.26 -5.10 -15.29
CA LYS A 250 4.14 -4.06 -15.81
C LYS A 250 4.11 -2.82 -14.93
N LEU A 251 2.90 -2.31 -14.68
CA LEU A 251 2.69 -1.12 -13.87
C LEU A 251 3.15 -1.34 -12.42
N ALA A 252 2.97 -2.56 -11.89
CA ALA A 252 3.47 -2.92 -10.56
C ALA A 252 5.01 -2.86 -10.49
N LEU A 253 5.72 -3.41 -11.48
CA LEU A 253 7.18 -3.35 -11.59
C LEU A 253 7.68 -1.91 -11.72
N GLU A 254 7.04 -1.10 -12.55
CA GLU A 254 7.35 0.33 -12.70
C GLU A 254 7.14 1.08 -11.38
N SER A 255 6.03 0.82 -10.67
CA SER A 255 5.76 1.46 -9.38
C SER A 255 6.77 1.07 -8.29
N PHE A 256 7.19 -0.19 -8.21
CA PHE A 256 8.25 -0.59 -7.27
C PHE A 256 9.60 0.05 -7.63
N HIS A 257 9.89 0.17 -8.92
CA HIS A 257 11.10 0.84 -9.39
C HIS A 257 11.08 2.33 -9.03
N GLU A 258 9.98 3.04 -9.29
CA GLU A 258 9.82 4.45 -8.92
C GLU A 258 9.96 4.67 -7.40
N ALA A 259 9.34 3.81 -6.58
CA ALA A 259 9.50 3.86 -5.12
C ALA A 259 10.96 3.72 -4.68
N PHE A 260 11.72 2.80 -5.31
CA PHE A 260 13.16 2.65 -5.05
C PHE A 260 13.95 3.89 -5.49
N MET A 261 13.62 4.49 -6.64
CA MET A 261 14.33 5.68 -7.13
C MET A 261 14.16 6.89 -6.21
N TYR A 262 12.97 7.09 -5.63
CA TYR A 262 12.74 8.18 -4.66
C TYR A 262 13.37 7.94 -3.29
N ASN A 263 13.62 6.67 -2.92
CA ASN A 263 14.32 6.34 -1.68
C ASN A 263 15.20 5.08 -1.84
N PRO A 264 16.44 5.23 -2.33
CA PRO A 264 17.33 4.10 -2.58
C PRO A 264 17.82 3.35 -1.34
N THR A 265 17.69 3.94 -0.15
CA THR A 265 18.07 3.29 1.13
C THR A 265 16.92 2.45 1.71
N TRP A 266 15.71 2.58 1.17
CA TRP A 266 14.57 1.75 1.51
C TRP A 266 14.56 0.49 0.64
N ASP A 267 14.98 -0.64 1.23
CA ASP A 267 15.10 -1.93 0.53
C ASP A 267 13.78 -2.56 0.00
N PRO A 268 12.62 -2.49 0.70
CA PRO A 268 11.41 -3.23 0.33
C PRO A 268 10.95 -3.06 -1.12
N PRO A 269 10.92 -1.86 -1.74
CA PRO A 269 10.57 -1.72 -3.15
C PRO A 269 11.49 -2.52 -4.08
N LYS A 270 12.80 -2.41 -3.90
CA LYS A 270 13.81 -3.16 -4.68
C LYS A 270 13.64 -4.67 -4.51
N VAL A 271 13.38 -5.12 -3.27
CA VAL A 271 13.11 -6.53 -2.98
C VAL A 271 11.83 -6.99 -3.68
N LYS A 272 10.75 -6.20 -3.62
CA LYS A 272 9.47 -6.52 -4.28
C LYS A 272 9.56 -6.56 -5.79
N GLU A 273 10.28 -5.61 -6.40
CA GLU A 273 10.55 -5.61 -7.84
C GLU A 273 11.28 -6.89 -8.25
N LYS A 274 12.37 -7.25 -7.54
CA LYS A 274 13.14 -8.47 -7.81
C LYS A 274 12.31 -9.74 -7.64
N GLN A 275 11.49 -9.81 -6.59
CA GLN A 275 10.59 -10.95 -6.34
C GLN A 275 9.58 -11.10 -7.47
N LEU A 276 9.00 -10.00 -7.96
CA LEU A 276 8.03 -10.04 -9.05
C LEU A 276 8.69 -10.43 -10.38
N VAL A 277 9.87 -9.92 -10.69
CA VAL A 277 10.66 -10.35 -11.86
C VAL A 277 10.96 -11.85 -11.81
N GLN A 278 11.40 -12.36 -10.67
CA GLN A 278 11.68 -13.79 -10.51
C GLN A 278 10.41 -14.64 -10.72
N TYR A 279 9.31 -14.24 -10.09
CA TYR A 279 8.01 -14.91 -10.24
C TYR A 279 7.56 -14.96 -11.71
N LEU A 280 7.67 -13.86 -12.46
CA LEU A 280 7.30 -13.80 -13.87
C LEU A 280 8.25 -14.61 -14.78
N ASN A 281 9.55 -14.63 -14.45
CA ASN A 281 10.52 -15.47 -15.15
C ASN A 281 10.22 -16.95 -14.97
N ASP A 282 9.85 -17.36 -13.76
CA ASP A 282 9.43 -18.73 -13.46
C ASP A 282 8.16 -19.09 -14.24
N ILE A 283 7.14 -18.21 -14.25
CA ILE A 283 5.94 -18.39 -15.08
C ILE A 283 6.32 -18.60 -16.56
N LYS A 284 7.10 -17.68 -17.14
CA LYS A 284 7.54 -17.76 -18.54
C LYS A 284 8.22 -19.09 -18.85
N GLY A 285 9.13 -19.52 -17.97
CA GLY A 285 9.84 -20.80 -18.10
C GLY A 285 8.91 -22.01 -17.98
N PHE A 286 7.95 -21.98 -17.06
CA PHE A 286 7.02 -23.09 -16.86
C PHE A 286 5.96 -23.18 -17.96
N VAL A 287 5.44 -22.06 -18.46
CA VAL A 287 4.48 -22.05 -19.57
C VAL A 287 5.13 -22.61 -20.84
N SER A 288 6.33 -22.16 -21.18
CA SER A 288 7.06 -22.61 -22.38
C SER A 288 7.48 -24.08 -22.35
N THR A 289 7.56 -24.70 -21.18
CA THR A 289 8.01 -26.09 -21.00
C THR A 289 6.92 -27.01 -20.43
N SER A 290 5.69 -26.52 -20.30
CA SER A 290 4.58 -27.21 -19.62
C SER A 290 5.02 -27.78 -18.26
N GLY A 291 5.59 -26.93 -17.40
CA GLY A 291 6.06 -27.29 -16.06
C GLY A 291 7.37 -28.08 -16.04
N LYS A 292 8.23 -27.94 -17.06
CA LYS A 292 9.47 -28.73 -17.24
C LYS A 292 9.21 -30.24 -17.27
N MET A 293 8.03 -30.67 -17.70
CA MET A 293 7.67 -32.08 -17.71
C MET A 293 8.31 -32.82 -18.89
N LYS A 294 8.76 -34.06 -18.62
CA LYS A 294 9.22 -34.97 -19.68
C LYS A 294 8.06 -35.29 -20.64
N ALA A 295 8.33 -35.31 -21.95
CA ALA A 295 7.34 -35.54 -23.00
C ALA A 295 6.44 -36.77 -22.76
N LYS A 296 7.02 -37.92 -22.36
CA LYS A 296 6.25 -39.14 -22.04
C LYS A 296 5.27 -38.96 -20.88
N ARG A 297 5.68 -38.25 -19.82
CA ARG A 297 4.81 -37.97 -18.66
C ARG A 297 3.70 -36.99 -19.02
N LEU A 298 4.02 -35.96 -19.82
CA LEU A 298 3.02 -35.04 -20.35
C LEU A 298 1.97 -35.78 -21.19
N GLN A 299 2.39 -36.61 -22.14
CA GLN A 299 1.49 -37.44 -22.96
C GLN A 299 0.56 -38.31 -22.10
N GLN A 300 1.08 -38.96 -21.05
CA GLN A 300 0.26 -39.74 -20.12
C GLN A 300 -0.78 -38.88 -19.38
N LEU A 301 -0.40 -37.68 -18.94
CA LEU A 301 -1.33 -36.75 -18.31
C LEU A 301 -2.43 -36.31 -19.28
N LEU A 302 -2.08 -35.96 -20.52
CA LEU A 302 -3.03 -35.55 -21.56
C LEU A 302 -4.05 -36.65 -21.86
N GLN A 303 -3.59 -37.91 -21.99
CA GLN A 303 -4.46 -39.07 -22.21
C GLN A 303 -5.41 -39.35 -21.03
N SER A 304 -5.05 -38.92 -19.82
CA SER A 304 -5.86 -39.10 -18.61
C SER A 304 -6.94 -38.04 -18.41
N ILE A 305 -7.00 -37.02 -19.28
CA ILE A 305 -8.05 -36.00 -19.24
C ILE A 305 -9.34 -36.60 -19.80
N ASP A 306 -10.37 -36.71 -18.98
CA ASP A 306 -11.67 -37.28 -19.33
C ASP A 306 -12.77 -36.31 -18.89
N SER A 307 -13.78 -36.07 -19.74
CA SER A 307 -14.86 -35.11 -19.47
C SER A 307 -15.69 -35.47 -18.23
N LYS A 308 -15.63 -36.72 -17.73
CA LYS A 308 -16.17 -37.11 -16.41
C LYS A 308 -15.54 -36.33 -15.25
N GLN A 309 -14.31 -35.83 -15.43
CA GLN A 309 -13.59 -35.02 -14.43
C GLN A 309 -14.12 -33.58 -14.32
N LEU A 310 -15.02 -33.16 -15.22
CA LEU A 310 -15.81 -31.94 -15.04
C LEU A 310 -16.72 -32.02 -13.80
N GLY A 311 -16.98 -33.24 -13.29
CA GLY A 311 -17.81 -33.46 -12.11
C GLY A 311 -19.19 -32.83 -12.28
N PRO A 312 -19.64 -31.95 -11.37
CA PRO A 312 -20.96 -31.32 -11.46
C PRO A 312 -21.15 -30.48 -12.74
N TYR A 313 -20.07 -30.05 -13.40
CA TYR A 313 -20.14 -29.24 -14.63
C TYR A 313 -20.37 -30.06 -15.89
N GLY A 314 -20.10 -31.37 -15.89
CA GLY A 314 -20.17 -32.21 -17.08
C GLY A 314 -21.59 -32.56 -17.56
N GLY A 315 -22.62 -32.33 -16.74
CA GLY A 315 -23.98 -32.82 -17.02
C GLY A 315 -25.13 -32.05 -16.38
N GLY A 316 -24.90 -30.90 -15.73
CA GLY A 316 -25.97 -30.22 -14.99
C GLY A 316 -25.68 -28.81 -14.51
N SER A 317 -26.77 -28.17 -14.07
CA SER A 317 -26.94 -26.77 -13.64
C SER A 317 -25.75 -26.19 -12.86
N TYR A 318 -24.95 -25.33 -13.51
CA TYR A 318 -24.13 -24.35 -12.83
C TYR A 318 -25.00 -23.15 -12.49
N THR A 319 -24.92 -22.65 -11.27
CA THR A 319 -25.53 -21.36 -10.92
C THR A 319 -24.47 -20.29 -11.12
N SER A 320 -24.67 -19.45 -12.14
CA SER A 320 -23.84 -18.28 -12.40
C SER A 320 -23.79 -17.33 -11.19
N PRO A 321 -22.80 -16.42 -11.12
CA PRO A 321 -22.75 -15.42 -10.06
C PRO A 321 -24.00 -14.55 -9.95
N VAL A 322 -24.78 -14.43 -11.04
CA VAL A 322 -26.06 -13.70 -11.10
C VAL A 322 -27.28 -14.54 -10.67
N GLY A 323 -27.06 -15.79 -10.23
CA GLY A 323 -28.11 -16.66 -9.70
C GLY A 323 -28.86 -17.49 -10.76
N LEU A 324 -28.48 -17.36 -12.04
CA LEU A 324 -29.11 -18.10 -13.13
C LEU A 324 -28.49 -19.49 -13.27
N LYS A 325 -29.35 -20.50 -13.40
CA LYS A 325 -28.93 -21.86 -13.74
C LYS A 325 -28.62 -21.94 -15.23
N VAL A 326 -27.36 -22.14 -15.56
CA VAL A 326 -26.87 -22.29 -16.93
C VAL A 326 -26.19 -23.65 -17.11
N LYS A 327 -26.15 -24.12 -18.35
CA LYS A 327 -25.39 -25.32 -18.72
C LYS A 327 -24.06 -24.87 -19.28
N LEU A 328 -22.96 -25.40 -18.76
CA LEU A 328 -21.63 -25.04 -19.23
C LEU A 328 -21.25 -25.84 -20.47
N VAL A 329 -20.58 -25.18 -21.41
CA VAL A 329 -19.99 -25.80 -22.59
C VAL A 329 -18.50 -26.05 -22.36
N GLU A 330 -18.08 -27.31 -22.43
CA GLU A 330 -16.66 -27.67 -22.36
C GLU A 330 -15.91 -27.00 -23.52
N THR A 331 -14.98 -26.12 -23.17
CA THR A 331 -14.24 -25.27 -24.11
C THR A 331 -12.74 -25.50 -23.92
N LYS A 332 -11.96 -25.38 -25.00
CA LYS A 332 -10.51 -25.56 -24.97
C LYS A 332 -9.83 -24.29 -24.47
N LEU A 333 -8.67 -24.42 -23.85
CA LEU A 333 -7.96 -23.27 -23.27
C LEU A 333 -7.56 -22.24 -24.33
N LYS A 334 -7.19 -22.69 -25.54
CA LYS A 334 -6.81 -21.79 -26.63
C LYS A 334 -7.97 -20.95 -27.17
N ASP A 335 -9.21 -21.44 -27.03
CA ASP A 335 -10.41 -20.84 -27.61
C ASP A 335 -11.04 -19.78 -26.68
N LEU A 336 -10.53 -19.65 -25.44
CA LEU A 336 -10.94 -18.58 -24.52
C LEU A 336 -10.60 -17.20 -25.09
N LYS A 337 -11.48 -16.22 -24.83
CA LYS A 337 -11.28 -14.81 -25.17
C LYS A 337 -10.87 -14.01 -23.93
N PRO A 338 -10.12 -12.90 -24.06
CA PRO A 338 -9.87 -11.99 -22.95
C PRO A 338 -11.17 -11.51 -22.27
N GLY A 339 -11.15 -11.42 -20.94
CA GLY A 339 -12.31 -11.12 -20.11
C GLY A 339 -13.03 -12.37 -19.60
N ILE A 340 -14.28 -12.19 -19.16
CA ILE A 340 -15.13 -13.28 -18.67
C ILE A 340 -15.64 -14.14 -19.83
N ASN A 341 -15.50 -15.46 -19.72
CA ASN A 341 -16.02 -16.42 -20.70
C ASN A 341 -17.28 -17.10 -20.14
N GLU A 342 -18.41 -16.39 -20.20
CA GLU A 342 -19.71 -16.84 -19.66
C GLU A 342 -20.16 -18.16 -20.28
N GLU A 343 -20.87 -18.98 -19.50
CA GLU A 343 -21.41 -20.28 -19.91
C GLU A 343 -20.37 -21.30 -20.42
N MET A 344 -19.07 -21.05 -20.20
CA MET A 344 -17.99 -21.96 -20.58
C MET A 344 -17.37 -22.66 -19.37
N VAL A 345 -16.84 -23.86 -19.59
CA VAL A 345 -16.00 -24.56 -18.61
C VAL A 345 -14.75 -25.08 -19.30
N VAL A 346 -13.60 -24.91 -18.66
CA VAL A 346 -12.33 -25.50 -19.11
C VAL A 346 -11.93 -26.63 -18.19
N LEU A 347 -11.24 -27.64 -18.73
CA LEU A 347 -10.71 -28.78 -17.99
C LEU A 347 -9.26 -29.02 -18.42
N GLY A 348 -8.38 -29.24 -17.45
CA GLY A 348 -7.00 -29.61 -17.72
C GLY A 348 -6.30 -30.22 -16.52
N LYS A 349 -5.02 -30.53 -16.69
CA LYS A 349 -4.15 -31.14 -15.69
C LYS A 349 -3.13 -30.13 -15.18
N VAL A 350 -2.93 -30.09 -13.87
CA VAL A 350 -1.87 -29.30 -13.23
C VAL A 350 -0.51 -29.86 -13.62
N VAL A 351 0.39 -29.01 -14.10
CA VAL A 351 1.73 -29.41 -14.55
C VAL A 351 2.86 -28.92 -13.65
N CYS A 352 2.65 -27.80 -12.96
CA CYS A 352 3.56 -27.27 -11.95
C CYS A 352 2.83 -26.28 -11.04
N SER A 353 3.35 -26.06 -9.84
CA SER A 353 3.06 -24.88 -9.03
C SER A 353 4.17 -23.84 -9.21
N VAL A 354 3.82 -22.56 -9.13
CA VAL A 354 4.76 -21.45 -9.19
C VAL A 354 4.87 -20.86 -7.79
N ARG A 355 6.09 -20.77 -7.27
CA ARG A 355 6.33 -20.18 -5.96
C ARG A 355 6.16 -18.66 -6.05
N ASN A 356 5.33 -18.13 -5.17
CA ASN A 356 5.20 -16.69 -4.91
C ASN A 356 5.71 -16.45 -3.48
N GLU A 357 6.57 -15.44 -3.29
CA GLU A 357 7.04 -15.08 -1.95
C GLU A 357 5.93 -14.42 -1.12
N ASP A 358 4.94 -13.83 -1.80
CA ASP A 358 3.66 -13.50 -1.17
C ASP A 358 2.76 -14.74 -1.20
N THR A 359 2.10 -15.07 -0.08
CA THR A 359 1.25 -16.27 0.02
C THR A 359 0.04 -16.25 -0.93
N VAL A 360 -0.28 -15.09 -1.51
CA VAL A 360 -1.41 -14.87 -2.40
C VAL A 360 -0.92 -14.15 -3.68
N PRO A 361 -1.38 -14.57 -4.88
CA PRO A 361 -2.22 -15.75 -5.13
C PRO A 361 -1.44 -17.07 -5.11
N PHE A 362 -2.17 -18.17 -4.89
CA PHE A 362 -1.65 -19.51 -5.21
C PHE A 362 -1.63 -19.67 -6.73
N THR A 363 -0.47 -20.03 -7.28
CA THR A 363 -0.27 -20.02 -8.74
C THR A 363 0.18 -21.39 -9.24
N PHE A 364 -0.43 -21.86 -10.32
CA PHE A 364 -0.04 -23.09 -11.00
C PHE A 364 -0.22 -22.96 -12.51
N CYS A 365 0.42 -23.85 -13.28
CA CYS A 365 0.14 -23.99 -14.70
C CYS A 365 -0.70 -25.23 -14.93
N MET A 366 -1.60 -25.18 -15.92
CA MET A 366 -2.38 -26.34 -16.36
C MET A 366 -2.35 -26.50 -17.88
N VAL A 367 -2.53 -27.74 -18.34
CA VAL A 367 -2.63 -28.09 -19.76
C VAL A 367 -3.96 -28.78 -20.07
N ASP A 368 -4.56 -28.46 -21.21
CA ASP A 368 -5.74 -29.17 -21.74
C ASP A 368 -5.35 -30.33 -22.68
N LYS A 369 -6.33 -31.03 -23.25
CA LYS A 369 -6.12 -32.15 -24.19
C LYS A 369 -5.30 -31.80 -25.43
N GLU A 370 -5.26 -30.52 -25.81
CA GLU A 370 -4.49 -30.05 -26.96
C GLU A 370 -3.09 -29.56 -26.58
N SER A 371 -2.68 -29.81 -25.33
CA SER A 371 -1.40 -29.35 -24.79
C SER A 371 -1.27 -27.82 -24.72
N THR A 372 -2.38 -27.08 -24.74
CA THR A 372 -2.37 -25.63 -24.49
C THR A 372 -2.05 -25.41 -23.02
N CYS A 373 -0.98 -24.66 -22.71
CA CYS A 373 -0.57 -24.35 -21.35
C CYS A 373 -1.04 -22.95 -20.95
N VAL A 374 -1.72 -22.83 -19.81
CA VAL A 374 -2.11 -21.54 -19.23
C VAL A 374 -1.70 -21.48 -17.76
N VAL A 375 -1.48 -20.27 -17.28
CA VAL A 375 -1.29 -19.97 -15.87
C VAL A 375 -2.66 -19.83 -15.22
N VAL A 376 -2.79 -20.27 -13.97
CA VAL A 376 -3.98 -20.05 -13.15
C VAL A 376 -3.53 -19.48 -11.81
N THR A 377 -4.16 -18.37 -11.42
CA THR A 377 -3.98 -17.73 -10.12
C THR A 377 -5.25 -17.88 -9.30
N ILE A 378 -5.13 -18.38 -8.08
CA ILE A 378 -6.24 -18.56 -7.14
C ILE A 378 -6.06 -17.59 -5.96
N PHE A 379 -7.04 -16.72 -5.80
CA PHE A 379 -7.18 -15.81 -4.66
C PHE A 379 -8.12 -16.42 -3.61
N ASN A 380 -8.12 -15.86 -2.40
CA ASN A 380 -8.98 -16.32 -1.30
C ASN A 380 -8.87 -17.81 -0.99
N LEU A 381 -7.70 -18.40 -1.19
CA LEU A 381 -7.41 -19.78 -0.82
C LEU A 381 -6.93 -19.84 0.63
N ALA A 382 -7.42 -20.80 1.40
CA ALA A 382 -6.97 -20.98 2.77
C ALA A 382 -5.49 -21.42 2.83
N ASP A 383 -4.77 -20.99 3.86
CA ASP A 383 -3.33 -21.25 4.00
C ASP A 383 -3.00 -22.75 3.95
N GLY A 384 -1.94 -23.09 3.22
CA GLY A 384 -1.49 -24.48 3.04
C GLY A 384 -2.41 -25.35 2.16
N LYS A 385 -3.45 -24.77 1.54
CA LYS A 385 -4.30 -25.45 0.57
C LYS A 385 -3.84 -25.14 -0.86
N GLY A 386 -4.26 -25.97 -1.81
CA GLY A 386 -3.88 -25.85 -3.22
C GLY A 386 -4.17 -27.12 -4.00
N VAL A 387 -3.77 -27.10 -5.27
CA VAL A 387 -3.78 -28.27 -6.16
C VAL A 387 -2.36 -28.78 -6.35
N ILE A 388 -2.22 -30.07 -6.66
CA ILE A 388 -0.92 -30.71 -6.89
C ILE A 388 -0.75 -31.15 -8.34
N ILE A 389 0.50 -31.38 -8.74
CA ILE A 389 0.83 -31.85 -10.10
C ILE A 389 0.08 -33.14 -10.40
N GLY A 390 -0.64 -33.15 -11.53
CA GLY A 390 -1.45 -34.27 -11.99
C GLY A 390 -2.92 -34.22 -11.57
N ASP A 391 -3.32 -33.28 -10.72
CA ASP A 391 -4.74 -33.03 -10.45
C ASP A 391 -5.44 -32.57 -11.73
N SER A 392 -6.67 -33.06 -11.94
CA SER A 392 -7.59 -32.49 -12.94
C SER A 392 -8.30 -31.30 -12.33
N VAL A 393 -8.24 -30.15 -12.99
CA VAL A 393 -8.90 -28.93 -12.54
C VAL A 393 -9.88 -28.47 -13.62
N ALA A 394 -11.15 -28.30 -13.24
CA ALA A 394 -12.13 -27.62 -14.06
C ALA A 394 -12.47 -26.25 -13.49
N ILE A 395 -12.59 -25.24 -14.37
CA ILE A 395 -12.85 -23.85 -14.02
C ILE A 395 -14.07 -23.40 -14.82
N ALA A 396 -15.16 -23.06 -14.13
CA ALA A 396 -16.36 -22.49 -14.73
C ALA A 396 -16.18 -20.99 -14.94
N GLU A 397 -16.72 -20.50 -16.05
CA GLU A 397 -16.69 -19.10 -16.49
C GLU A 397 -15.32 -18.44 -16.27
N PRO A 398 -14.25 -18.97 -16.88
CA PRO A 398 -12.90 -18.50 -16.61
C PRO A 398 -12.74 -17.03 -17.03
N TYR A 399 -12.20 -16.21 -16.13
CA TYR A 399 -11.75 -14.87 -16.45
C TYR A 399 -10.33 -14.94 -17.01
N MET A 400 -10.17 -14.57 -18.27
CA MET A 400 -8.97 -14.80 -19.05
C MET A 400 -8.25 -13.48 -19.35
N THR A 401 -6.94 -13.44 -19.14
CA THR A 401 -6.08 -12.29 -19.44
C THR A 401 -4.93 -12.73 -20.31
N ASP A 402 -4.70 -12.01 -21.41
CA ASP A 402 -3.50 -12.16 -22.22
C ASP A 402 -2.43 -11.18 -21.69
N VAL A 403 -1.37 -11.73 -21.09
CA VAL A 403 -0.23 -10.95 -20.60
C VAL A 403 0.79 -10.85 -21.73
N ASP A 404 1.05 -9.62 -22.18
CA ASP A 404 2.01 -9.32 -23.25
C ASP A 404 2.69 -7.96 -22.97
N PHE A 405 3.88 -7.99 -22.38
CA PHE A 405 4.68 -6.80 -22.12
C PHE A 405 6.17 -7.10 -21.99
N SER A 406 6.99 -6.06 -22.10
CA SER A 406 8.44 -6.14 -21.86
C SER A 406 8.84 -5.31 -20.64
N TYR A 407 9.81 -5.80 -19.88
CA TYR A 407 10.43 -5.06 -18.77
C TYR A 407 11.92 -5.40 -18.67
N LYS A 408 12.79 -4.38 -18.68
CA LYS A 408 14.26 -4.53 -18.66
C LYS A 408 14.77 -5.60 -19.64
N ASP A 409 14.36 -5.47 -20.90
CA ASP A 409 14.72 -6.36 -22.03
C ASP A 409 14.23 -7.82 -21.91
N ILE A 410 13.30 -8.12 -21.00
CA ILE A 410 12.64 -9.42 -20.90
C ILE A 410 11.20 -9.30 -21.37
N ASP A 411 10.84 -10.07 -22.40
CA ASP A 411 9.46 -10.20 -22.86
C ASP A 411 8.68 -11.23 -22.04
N TYR A 412 7.53 -10.83 -21.52
CA TYR A 412 6.58 -11.68 -20.82
C TYR A 412 5.34 -11.84 -21.68
N LYS A 413 5.17 -13.06 -22.23
CA LYS A 413 4.02 -13.43 -23.04
C LYS A 413 3.41 -14.74 -22.56
N PHE A 414 2.24 -14.68 -21.94
CA PHE A 414 1.52 -15.87 -21.47
C PHE A 414 0.04 -15.59 -21.27
N ARG A 415 -0.73 -16.66 -21.13
CA ARG A 415 -2.17 -16.67 -20.91
C ARG A 415 -2.45 -17.00 -19.45
N LEU A 416 -3.28 -16.18 -18.79
CA LEU A 416 -3.60 -16.27 -17.36
C LEU A 416 -5.10 -16.38 -17.14
N ILE A 417 -5.54 -17.37 -16.35
CA ILE A 417 -6.89 -17.45 -15.81
C ILE A 417 -6.86 -16.99 -14.35
N ARG A 418 -7.63 -15.94 -14.05
CA ARG A 418 -7.79 -15.43 -12.70
C ARG A 418 -9.00 -16.09 -12.02
N VAL A 419 -8.77 -16.66 -10.85
CA VAL A 419 -9.80 -17.31 -10.01
C VAL A 419 -9.91 -16.57 -8.69
N GLU A 420 -10.96 -15.76 -8.56
CA GLU A 420 -11.20 -14.94 -7.34
C GLU A 420 -11.57 -15.77 -6.11
N ASN A 421 -12.27 -16.89 -6.33
CA ASN A 421 -12.75 -17.75 -5.26
C ASN A 421 -12.56 -19.23 -5.63
N PRO A 422 -11.81 -20.01 -4.82
CA PRO A 422 -11.54 -21.42 -5.10
C PRO A 422 -12.79 -22.28 -5.20
N VAL A 423 -13.93 -21.87 -4.62
CA VAL A 423 -15.18 -22.63 -4.69
C VAL A 423 -15.74 -22.76 -6.10
N ILE A 424 -15.24 -22.01 -7.10
CA ILE A 424 -15.61 -22.21 -8.51
C ILE A 424 -14.89 -23.41 -9.14
N LEU A 425 -13.86 -23.95 -8.48
CA LEU A 425 -13.08 -25.06 -9.02
C LEU A 425 -13.79 -26.41 -8.81
N VAL A 426 -13.49 -27.33 -9.70
CA VAL A 426 -13.68 -28.78 -9.51
C VAL A 426 -12.32 -29.42 -9.61
N VAL A 427 -11.91 -30.16 -8.58
CA VAL A 427 -10.61 -30.84 -8.51
C VAL A 427 -10.85 -32.34 -8.50
N ASN A 428 -10.28 -33.06 -9.46
CA ASN A 428 -10.43 -34.51 -9.64
C ASN A 428 -11.91 -34.96 -9.66
N GLY A 429 -12.76 -34.21 -10.37
CA GLY A 429 -14.21 -34.47 -10.47
C GLY A 429 -15.03 -34.09 -9.24
N LYS A 430 -14.42 -33.57 -8.17
CA LYS A 430 -15.11 -33.16 -6.95
C LYS A 430 -15.16 -31.63 -6.85
N LYS A 431 -16.33 -31.10 -6.52
CA LYS A 431 -16.49 -29.67 -6.28
C LYS A 431 -15.67 -29.24 -5.07
N VAL A 432 -14.93 -28.15 -5.20
CA VAL A 432 -14.20 -27.55 -4.07
C VAL A 432 -15.21 -27.04 -3.02
N SER A 433 -15.03 -27.46 -1.77
CA SER A 433 -15.87 -27.05 -0.64
C SER A 433 -15.48 -25.64 -0.16
N LYS A 434 -16.38 -25.00 0.59
CA LYS A 434 -16.11 -23.69 1.23
C LYS A 434 -14.95 -23.72 2.23
N GLU A 435 -14.57 -24.89 2.73
CA GLU A 435 -13.44 -25.07 3.66
C GLU A 435 -12.07 -24.76 3.03
N LEU A 436 -11.99 -24.79 1.69
CA LEU A 436 -10.78 -24.41 0.95
C LEU A 436 -10.71 -22.89 0.69
N GLN A 437 -11.79 -22.16 0.93
CA GLN A 437 -11.82 -20.71 0.84
C GLN A 437 -11.29 -20.11 2.15
N ALA A 438 -10.39 -19.13 2.06
CA ALA A 438 -10.01 -18.31 3.21
C ALA A 438 -11.27 -17.69 3.82
N GLU A 439 -11.37 -17.69 5.15
CA GLU A 439 -12.59 -17.27 5.83
C GLU A 439 -12.90 -15.78 5.60
N VAL A 440 -13.85 -15.50 4.70
CA VAL A 440 -14.62 -14.26 4.73
C VAL A 440 -15.70 -14.45 5.78
N GLN A 441 -15.36 -14.31 7.07
CA GLN A 441 -16.35 -14.34 8.13
C GLN A 441 -17.24 -13.11 7.98
N MET A 442 -18.38 -13.27 7.30
CA MET A 442 -19.51 -12.37 7.47
C MET A 442 -20.11 -12.66 8.84
N SER A 443 -19.95 -11.73 9.77
CA SER A 443 -20.66 -11.76 11.04
C SER A 443 -22.16 -11.58 10.77
N ILE A 444 -22.88 -12.70 10.73
CA ILE A 444 -24.35 -12.69 10.78
C ILE A 444 -24.72 -12.48 12.25
N PHE A 445 -24.97 -11.23 12.65
CA PHE A 445 -25.62 -10.97 13.92
C PHE A 445 -27.08 -11.43 13.82
N LYS A 446 -27.43 -12.54 14.50
CA LYS A 446 -28.80 -12.73 14.95
C LYS A 446 -29.05 -11.68 16.04
N LYS A 447 -29.91 -10.72 15.73
CA LYS A 447 -30.64 -9.96 16.75
C LYS A 447 -31.46 -10.99 17.54
N ASN A 448 -31.02 -11.31 18.75
CA ASN A 448 -31.92 -11.90 19.73
C ASN A 448 -32.40 -10.77 20.63
N GLU A 449 -33.71 -10.80 20.84
CA GLU A 449 -34.58 -9.84 21.53
C GLU A 449 -34.18 -9.55 22.98
#